data_AF-A0A0F8XEV7-F1
#
_entry.id   AF-A0A0F8XEV7-F1
#
_cell.length_a   1.000
_cell.length_b   1.000
_cell.length_c   1.000
_cell.angle_alpha   90.00
_cell.angle_beta   90.00
_cell.angle_gamma   90.00
#
_symmetry.space_group_name_H-M   'P 1'
#
loop_
_entity.id
_entity.type
_entity.pdbx_description
1 polymer ?
#
loop_
_entity_poly.entity_id
_entity_poly.type
_entity_poly.pdbx_seq_one_letter_code
_entity_poly.pdbx_strand_id
1 'polypeptide(L)'
;MSESYIEIINSLLDDYIERRELGDEIYDPLNILLSEIQDFLSEVYLDFNNSFLKKSKNEDITNFLFYHSTRNLRLTTIKVIDSFKLAKVKALNPKVARQLRSFIEPLIKFLMFLKLMKQETLPKIDMLSEELEKFRSIAKENDFLCNIDEELKYDKITHKEFRSLMDSIREINLAEFH
;
A
#
# COMPACT_ATOMS: atom_id res chain seq x y z
N MET A 1 7.15 1.19 -19.22
CA MET A 1 7.70 0.44 -18.06
C MET A 1 6.61 -0.26 -17.25
N SER A 2 5.40 0.30 -17.07
CA SER A 2 4.31 -0.32 -16.29
C SER A 2 3.70 -1.59 -16.90
N GLU A 3 3.54 -1.66 -18.22
CA GLU A 3 3.05 -2.87 -18.93
C GLU A 3 3.98 -4.08 -18.70
N SER A 4 5.28 -3.82 -18.51
CA SER A 4 6.28 -4.86 -18.26
C SER A 4 6.04 -5.62 -16.95
N TYR A 5 5.56 -4.97 -15.87
CA TYR A 5 5.34 -5.67 -14.60
C TYR A 5 4.14 -6.62 -14.67
N ILE A 6 3.04 -6.15 -15.26
CA ILE A 6 1.79 -6.91 -15.33
C ILE A 6 2.03 -8.18 -16.16
N GLU A 7 2.69 -8.06 -17.32
CA GLU A 7 2.98 -9.19 -18.19
C GLU A 7 3.94 -10.20 -17.54
N ILE A 8 5.07 -9.72 -16.98
CA ILE A 8 6.06 -10.59 -16.31
C ILE A 8 5.41 -11.33 -15.14
N ILE A 9 4.69 -10.62 -14.27
CA ILE A 9 4.05 -11.20 -13.09
C ILE A 9 2.97 -12.19 -13.52
N ASN A 10 2.08 -11.83 -14.44
CA ASN A 10 1.03 -12.75 -14.89
C ASN A 10 1.59 -14.00 -15.55
N SER A 11 2.65 -13.90 -16.37
CA SER A 11 3.30 -15.07 -16.96
C SER A 11 3.79 -16.05 -15.88
N LEU A 12 4.43 -15.55 -14.82
CA LEU A 12 4.89 -16.38 -13.70
C LEU A 12 3.72 -17.00 -12.93
N LEU A 13 2.65 -16.25 -12.71
CA LEU A 13 1.48 -16.74 -12.00
C LEU A 13 0.75 -17.83 -12.78
N ASP A 14 0.72 -17.75 -14.10
CA ASP A 14 0.09 -18.76 -14.97
C ASP A 14 0.83 -20.09 -14.86
N ASP A 15 2.16 -20.06 -14.99
CA ASP A 15 3.02 -21.22 -14.77
C ASP A 15 2.81 -21.84 -13.39
N TYR A 16 2.70 -21.02 -12.34
CA TYR A 16 2.51 -21.52 -10.97
C TYR A 16 1.12 -22.11 -10.74
N ILE A 17 0.09 -21.56 -11.37
CA ILE A 17 -1.28 -22.09 -11.29
C ILE A 17 -1.34 -23.47 -11.97
N GLU A 18 -0.66 -23.63 -13.10
CA GLU A 18 -0.61 -24.89 -13.85
C GLU A 18 0.25 -25.95 -13.13
N ARG A 19 1.47 -25.58 -12.72
CA ARG A 19 2.43 -26.49 -12.08
C ARG A 19 2.13 -26.75 -10.61
N ARG A 20 1.29 -25.92 -9.98
CA ARG A 20 0.95 -25.93 -8.54
C ARG A 20 2.14 -25.75 -7.60
N GLU A 21 3.22 -25.16 -8.12
CA GLU A 21 4.46 -24.90 -7.41
C GLU A 21 4.83 -23.42 -7.54
N LEU A 22 5.16 -22.77 -6.42
CA LEU A 22 5.67 -21.40 -6.42
C LEU A 22 7.18 -21.43 -6.59
N GLY A 23 7.65 -20.86 -7.69
CA GLY A 23 9.06 -20.56 -7.89
C GLY A 23 9.50 -19.28 -7.18
N ASP A 24 10.80 -19.08 -7.05
CA ASP A 24 11.38 -17.89 -6.42
C ASP A 24 11.44 -16.68 -7.37
N GLU A 25 11.22 -16.90 -8.66
CA GLU A 25 11.32 -15.88 -9.72
C GLU A 25 10.28 -14.77 -9.55
N ILE A 26 9.18 -15.02 -8.84
CA ILE A 26 8.15 -14.01 -8.55
C ILE A 26 8.62 -12.94 -7.56
N TYR A 27 9.60 -13.25 -6.71
CA TYR A 27 10.05 -12.29 -5.70
C TYR A 27 10.81 -11.14 -6.33
N ASP A 28 11.57 -11.37 -7.41
CA ASP A 28 12.32 -10.33 -8.09
C ASP A 28 11.43 -9.20 -8.62
N PRO A 29 10.43 -9.43 -9.50
CA PRO A 29 9.57 -8.35 -9.98
C PRO A 29 8.73 -7.71 -8.87
N LEU A 30 8.30 -8.49 -7.86
CA LEU A 30 7.57 -7.93 -6.71
C LEU A 30 8.45 -7.03 -5.82
N ASN A 31 9.71 -7.39 -5.61
CA ASN A 31 10.65 -6.58 -4.83
C ASN A 31 11.07 -5.31 -5.58
N ILE A 32 11.24 -5.38 -6.91
CA ILE A 32 11.48 -4.20 -7.74
C ILE A 32 10.28 -3.24 -7.63
N LEU A 33 9.06 -3.75 -7.78
CA LEU A 33 7.84 -2.95 -7.61
C LEU A 33 7.74 -2.35 -6.20
N LEU A 34 8.06 -3.13 -5.17
CA LEU A 34 8.08 -2.62 -3.79
C LEU A 34 9.12 -1.50 -3.61
N SER A 35 10.31 -1.62 -4.18
CA SER A 35 11.35 -0.59 -4.14
C SER A 35 10.85 0.70 -4.78
N GLU A 36 10.25 0.61 -5.97
CA GLU A 36 9.68 1.76 -6.69
C GLU A 36 8.60 2.47 -5.86
N ILE A 37 7.74 1.71 -5.18
CA ILE A 37 6.70 2.26 -4.28
C ILE A 37 7.33 2.89 -3.04
N GLN A 38 8.41 2.32 -2.49
CA GLN A 38 9.12 2.88 -1.32
C GLN A 38 9.82 4.19 -1.64
N ASP A 39 10.47 4.28 -2.80
CA ASP A 39 11.10 5.52 -3.27
C ASP A 39 10.03 6.62 -3.41
N PHE A 40 8.91 6.29 -4.06
CA PHE A 40 7.79 7.20 -4.23
C PHE A 40 7.15 7.63 -2.88
N LEU A 41 6.98 6.70 -1.93
CA LEU A 41 6.48 7.02 -0.59
C LEU A 41 7.41 7.99 0.14
N SER A 42 8.72 7.82 0.01
CA SER A 42 9.72 8.68 0.65
C SER A 42 9.63 10.11 0.14
N GLU A 43 9.44 10.30 -1.17
CA GLU A 43 9.18 11.61 -1.77
C GLU A 43 7.89 12.24 -1.23
N VAL A 44 6.79 11.47 -1.17
CA VAL A 44 5.51 11.96 -0.67
C VAL A 44 5.56 12.31 0.82
N TYR A 45 6.28 11.53 1.61
CA TYR A 45 6.44 11.80 3.04
C TYR A 45 7.18 13.12 3.29
N LEU A 46 8.22 13.44 2.50
CA LEU A 46 8.93 14.72 2.61
C LEU A 46 7.98 15.90 2.33
N ASP A 47 7.14 15.80 1.29
CA ASP A 47 6.16 16.84 0.96
C ASP A 47 5.14 17.02 2.09
N PHE A 48 4.60 15.91 2.60
CA PHE A 48 3.67 15.91 3.73
C PHE A 48 4.30 16.55 4.98
N ASN A 49 5.50 16.12 5.37
CA ASN A 49 6.20 16.64 6.55
C ASN A 49 6.55 18.13 6.42
N ASN A 50 6.81 18.58 5.19
CA ASN A 50 7.09 19.99 4.90
C ASN A 50 5.83 20.86 4.90
N SER A 51 4.66 20.31 4.55
CA SER A 51 3.40 21.06 4.52
C SER A 51 2.64 21.04 5.84
N PHE A 52 2.71 19.93 6.59
CA PHE A 52 1.90 19.67 7.77
C PHE A 52 2.03 20.82 8.78
N LEU A 53 0.90 21.46 9.10
CA LEU A 53 0.78 22.61 10.01
C LEU A 53 1.46 23.92 9.51
N LYS A 54 1.87 24.00 8.25
CA LYS A 54 2.51 25.19 7.64
C LYS A 54 1.72 25.80 6.49
N LYS A 55 0.75 25.09 5.91
CA LYS A 55 -0.02 25.54 4.73
C LYS A 55 -1.52 25.72 5.03
N SER A 56 -2.34 25.88 3.97
CA SER A 56 -3.79 25.95 4.11
C SER A 56 -4.39 24.59 4.50
N LYS A 57 -5.48 24.59 5.29
CA LYS A 57 -6.14 23.37 5.79
C LYS A 57 -6.50 22.36 4.70
N ASN A 58 -6.92 22.82 3.51
CA ASN A 58 -7.29 21.93 2.41
C ASN A 58 -6.06 21.24 1.77
N GLU A 59 -4.95 21.94 1.70
CA GLU A 59 -3.68 21.40 1.21
C GLU A 59 -3.10 20.38 2.19
N ASP A 60 -3.23 20.64 3.49
CA ASP A 60 -2.85 19.69 4.55
C ASP A 60 -3.66 18.39 4.47
N ILE A 61 -4.99 18.48 4.31
CA ILE A 61 -5.86 17.30 4.15
C ILE A 61 -5.49 16.52 2.88
N THR A 62 -5.22 17.22 1.78
CA THR A 62 -4.84 16.57 0.52
C THR A 62 -3.51 15.84 0.65
N ASN A 63 -2.49 16.49 1.22
CA ASN A 63 -1.17 15.89 1.40
C ASN A 63 -1.21 14.73 2.40
N PHE A 64 -2.02 14.85 3.46
CA PHE A 64 -2.30 13.75 4.38
C PHE A 64 -2.91 12.55 3.66
N LEU A 65 -4.01 12.77 2.91
CA LEU A 65 -4.67 11.71 2.17
C LEU A 65 -3.73 11.07 1.13
N PHE A 66 -2.90 11.87 0.47
CA PHE A 66 -1.94 11.41 -0.53
C PHE A 66 -0.83 10.55 0.08
N TYR A 67 -0.29 10.97 1.22
CA TYR A 67 0.61 10.15 2.03
C TYR A 67 -0.04 8.83 2.43
N HIS A 68 -1.27 8.87 2.94
CA HIS A 68 -1.99 7.67 3.36
C HIS A 68 -2.32 6.72 2.22
N SER A 69 -2.65 7.23 1.03
CA SER A 69 -2.85 6.43 -0.17
C SER A 69 -1.57 5.69 -0.58
N THR A 70 -0.45 6.40 -0.60
CA THR A 70 0.86 5.83 -0.95
C THR A 70 1.32 4.82 0.10
N ARG A 71 1.07 5.09 1.38
CA ARG A 71 1.31 4.15 2.47
C ARG A 71 0.47 2.88 2.31
N ASN A 72 -0.83 2.99 2.02
CA ASN A 72 -1.69 1.82 1.77
C ASN A 72 -1.16 0.95 0.62
N LEU A 73 -0.74 1.58 -0.47
CA LEU A 73 -0.13 0.90 -1.60
C LEU A 73 1.12 0.12 -1.17
N ARG A 74 2.06 0.75 -0.45
CA ARG A 74 3.26 0.08 0.09
C ARG A 74 2.90 -1.14 0.95
N LEU A 75 2.03 -0.95 1.93
CA LEU A 75 1.66 -2.00 2.89
C LEU A 75 1.00 -3.19 2.20
N THR A 76 0.15 -2.90 1.22
CA THR A 76 -0.51 -3.93 0.40
C THR A 76 0.52 -4.74 -0.41
N THR A 77 1.51 -4.08 -1.03
CA THR A 77 2.59 -4.78 -1.75
C THR A 77 3.45 -5.65 -0.83
N ILE A 78 3.76 -5.18 0.39
CA ILE A 78 4.46 -6.00 1.39
C ILE A 78 3.63 -7.24 1.76
N LYS A 79 2.32 -7.07 1.97
CA LYS A 79 1.41 -8.18 2.29
C LYS A 79 1.27 -9.19 1.15
N VAL A 80 1.30 -8.74 -0.11
CA VAL A 80 1.39 -9.65 -1.27
C VAL A 80 2.64 -10.51 -1.15
N ILE A 81 3.81 -9.91 -0.98
CA ILE A 81 5.09 -10.65 -0.87
C ILE A 81 5.07 -11.63 0.30
N ASP A 82 4.62 -11.20 1.49
CA ASP A 82 4.54 -12.08 2.67
C ASP A 82 3.51 -13.21 2.49
N SER A 83 2.42 -12.98 1.74
CA SER A 83 1.46 -14.03 1.40
C SER A 83 2.07 -15.11 0.51
N PHE A 84 2.95 -14.75 -0.44
CA PHE A 84 3.68 -15.74 -1.26
C PHE A 84 4.68 -16.55 -0.43
N LYS A 85 5.42 -15.90 0.48
CA LYS A 85 6.31 -16.62 1.42
C LYS A 85 5.54 -17.62 2.27
N LEU A 86 4.39 -17.21 2.80
CA LEU A 86 3.53 -18.09 3.59
C LEU A 86 2.92 -19.21 2.75
N ALA A 87 2.52 -18.93 1.51
CA ALA A 87 1.97 -19.93 0.59
C ALA A 87 2.99 -21.02 0.26
N LYS A 88 4.25 -20.64 -0.01
CA LYS A 88 5.36 -21.58 -0.25
C LYS A 88 5.59 -22.50 0.96
N VAL A 89 5.58 -21.94 2.17
CA VAL A 89 5.75 -22.72 3.42
C VAL A 89 4.57 -23.66 3.68
N LYS A 90 3.35 -23.25 3.34
CA LYS A 90 2.10 -23.98 3.64
C LYS A 90 1.55 -24.82 2.48
N ALA A 91 2.23 -24.87 1.35
CA ALA A 91 1.76 -25.50 0.10
C ALA A 91 0.36 -25.00 -0.36
N LEU A 92 0.02 -23.72 -0.12
CA LEU A 92 -1.25 -23.10 -0.51
C LEU A 92 -1.22 -22.46 -1.92
N ASN A 93 -0.31 -22.97 -2.75
CA ASN A 93 0.26 -22.29 -3.94
C ASN A 93 -0.74 -21.72 -4.95
N PRO A 94 -1.78 -22.46 -5.42
CA PRO A 94 -2.62 -21.92 -6.49
C PRO A 94 -3.62 -20.86 -6.01
N LYS A 95 -4.00 -20.84 -4.71
CA LYS A 95 -4.97 -19.85 -4.22
C LYS A 95 -4.37 -18.45 -4.23
N VAL A 96 -3.19 -18.29 -3.64
CA VAL A 96 -2.52 -16.99 -3.54
C VAL A 96 -2.09 -16.47 -4.92
N ALA A 97 -1.66 -17.37 -5.82
CA ALA A 97 -1.36 -17.01 -7.20
C ALA A 97 -2.58 -16.45 -7.95
N ARG A 98 -3.76 -17.09 -7.80
CA ARG A 98 -5.01 -16.59 -8.39
C ARG A 98 -5.43 -15.25 -7.82
N GLN A 99 -5.31 -15.06 -6.50
CA GLN A 99 -5.60 -13.79 -5.85
C GLN A 99 -4.71 -12.66 -6.39
N LEU A 100 -3.40 -12.91 -6.56
CA LEU A 100 -2.51 -11.90 -7.13
C LEU A 100 -2.82 -11.65 -8.61
N ARG A 101 -3.16 -12.68 -9.39
CA ARG A 101 -3.52 -12.52 -10.81
C ARG A 101 -4.72 -11.59 -11.00
N SER A 102 -5.72 -11.66 -10.13
CA SER A 102 -6.87 -10.73 -10.14
C SER A 102 -6.55 -9.34 -9.59
N PHE A 103 -5.41 -9.17 -8.90
CA PHE A 103 -5.11 -7.97 -8.14
C PHE A 103 -3.95 -7.12 -8.70
N ILE A 104 -3.02 -7.73 -9.45
CA ILE A 104 -1.80 -7.03 -9.89
C ILE A 104 -2.11 -5.82 -10.78
N GLU A 105 -3.11 -5.92 -11.66
CA GLU A 105 -3.52 -4.80 -12.50
C GLU A 105 -4.11 -3.65 -11.67
N PRO A 106 -5.08 -3.86 -10.76
CA PRO A 106 -5.50 -2.85 -9.79
C PRO A 106 -4.34 -2.18 -9.02
N LEU A 107 -3.35 -2.97 -8.57
CA LEU A 107 -2.18 -2.47 -7.86
C LEU A 107 -1.35 -1.49 -8.70
N ILE A 108 -1.01 -1.89 -9.94
CA ILE A 108 -0.23 -1.06 -10.86
C ILE A 108 -1.03 0.17 -11.30
N LYS A 109 -2.33 0.03 -11.57
CA LYS A 109 -3.21 1.15 -11.91
C LYS A 109 -3.25 2.20 -10.79
N PHE A 110 -3.35 1.77 -9.53
CA PHE A 110 -3.35 2.70 -8.40
C PHE A 110 -2.00 3.42 -8.23
N LEU A 111 -0.87 2.73 -8.42
CA LEU A 111 0.46 3.37 -8.46
C LEU A 111 0.53 4.46 -9.55
N MET A 112 0.09 4.14 -10.77
CA MET A 112 0.09 5.09 -11.87
C MET A 112 -0.83 6.29 -11.63
N PHE A 113 -2.02 6.03 -11.07
CA PHE A 113 -2.92 7.09 -10.64
C PHE A 113 -2.24 8.05 -9.66
N LEU A 114 -1.59 7.53 -8.60
CA LEU A 114 -0.88 8.37 -7.64
C LEU A 114 0.26 9.16 -8.29
N LYS A 115 1.08 8.54 -9.15
CA LYS A 115 2.15 9.26 -9.85
C LYS A 115 1.63 10.40 -10.73
N LEU A 116 0.53 10.18 -11.45
CA LEU A 116 -0.12 11.22 -12.24
C LEU A 116 -0.66 12.34 -11.34
N MET A 117 -1.35 11.99 -10.25
CA MET A 117 -1.88 12.95 -9.30
C MET A 117 -0.79 13.84 -8.67
N LYS A 118 0.42 13.31 -8.42
CA LYS A 118 1.55 14.12 -7.92
C LYS A 118 2.01 15.20 -8.92
N GLN A 119 1.83 14.97 -10.22
CA GLN A 119 2.22 15.92 -11.27
C GLN A 119 1.20 17.05 -11.45
N GLU A 120 -0.04 16.86 -10.97
CA GLU A 120 -1.08 17.88 -11.05
C GLU A 120 -0.96 18.92 -9.93
N THR A 121 -1.21 20.18 -10.26
CA THR A 121 -0.97 21.34 -9.39
C THR A 121 -2.09 21.66 -8.41
N LEU A 122 -3.23 20.95 -8.44
CA LEU A 122 -4.42 21.27 -7.64
C LEU A 122 -4.90 20.10 -6.79
N PRO A 123 -5.41 20.38 -5.57
CA PRO A 123 -5.92 19.33 -4.69
C PRO A 123 -7.23 18.74 -5.24
N LYS A 124 -7.24 17.45 -5.57
CA LYS A 124 -8.46 16.69 -5.90
C LYS A 124 -8.75 15.65 -4.81
N ILE A 125 -9.12 16.13 -3.62
CA ILE A 125 -9.40 15.29 -2.44
C ILE A 125 -10.42 14.21 -2.79
N ASP A 126 -11.53 14.57 -3.43
CA ASP A 126 -12.62 13.64 -3.76
C ASP A 126 -12.14 12.51 -4.67
N MET A 127 -11.43 12.84 -5.75
CA MET A 127 -10.89 11.86 -6.70
C MET A 127 -9.89 10.91 -6.04
N LEU A 128 -9.00 11.44 -5.20
CA LEU A 128 -8.03 10.64 -4.46
C LEU A 128 -8.72 9.72 -3.45
N SER A 129 -9.76 10.21 -2.77
CA SER A 129 -10.56 9.46 -1.82
C SER A 129 -11.31 8.31 -2.50
N GLU A 130 -11.95 8.57 -3.64
CA GLU A 130 -12.68 7.56 -4.42
C GLU A 130 -11.76 6.43 -4.92
N GLU A 131 -10.63 6.79 -5.54
CA GLU A 131 -9.69 5.78 -6.04
C GLU A 131 -9.00 5.01 -4.90
N LEU A 132 -8.74 5.64 -3.75
CA LEU A 132 -8.25 4.94 -2.57
C LEU A 132 -9.26 3.92 -2.05
N GLU A 133 -10.54 4.29 -1.92
CA GLU A 133 -11.57 3.39 -1.39
C GLU A 133 -11.81 2.20 -2.32
N LYS A 134 -11.79 2.45 -3.63
CA LYS A 134 -11.83 1.41 -4.66
C LYS A 134 -10.64 0.47 -4.55
N PHE A 135 -9.42 0.99 -4.46
CA PHE A 135 -8.22 0.18 -4.27
C PHE A 135 -8.32 -0.70 -3.01
N ARG A 136 -8.72 -0.11 -1.87
CA ARG A 136 -8.86 -0.83 -0.60
C ARG A 136 -9.93 -1.90 -0.64
N SER A 137 -11.05 -1.65 -1.32
CA SER A 137 -12.12 -2.63 -1.51
C SER A 137 -11.63 -3.85 -2.28
N ILE A 138 -10.95 -3.63 -3.40
CA ILE A 138 -10.39 -4.72 -4.22
C ILE A 138 -9.30 -5.47 -3.44
N ALA A 139 -8.42 -4.75 -2.72
CA ALA A 139 -7.39 -5.37 -1.89
C ALA A 139 -8.00 -6.24 -0.78
N LYS A 140 -9.12 -5.81 -0.19
CA LYS A 140 -9.86 -6.59 0.82
C LYS A 140 -10.47 -7.87 0.23
N GLU A 141 -11.09 -7.78 -0.95
CA GLU A 141 -11.66 -8.94 -1.65
C GLU A 141 -10.61 -10.00 -1.99
N ASN A 142 -9.36 -9.58 -2.22
CA ASN A 142 -8.24 -10.45 -2.55
C ASN A 142 -7.35 -10.83 -1.35
N ASP A 143 -7.81 -10.57 -0.12
CA ASP A 143 -7.07 -10.83 1.13
C ASP A 143 -5.72 -10.09 1.27
N PHE A 144 -5.48 -9.00 0.51
CA PHE A 144 -4.24 -8.22 0.54
C PHE A 144 -4.33 -6.90 1.32
N LEU A 145 -5.51 -6.48 1.77
CA LEU A 145 -5.63 -5.33 2.67
C LEU A 145 -5.07 -5.67 4.05
N CYS A 146 -4.15 -4.87 4.57
CA CYS A 146 -3.57 -5.07 5.90
C CYS A 146 -4.60 -4.83 7.02
N ASN A 147 -4.56 -5.63 8.08
CA ASN A 147 -5.18 -5.30 9.35
C ASN A 147 -4.23 -4.44 10.20
N ILE A 148 -4.72 -3.89 11.32
CA ILE A 148 -3.96 -2.97 12.18
C ILE A 148 -2.64 -3.58 12.67
N ASP A 149 -2.62 -4.85 13.07
CA ASP A 149 -1.40 -5.49 13.56
C ASP A 149 -0.36 -5.67 12.44
N GLU A 150 -0.81 -6.01 11.24
CA GLU A 150 0.03 -6.06 10.04
C GLU A 150 0.59 -4.68 9.69
N GLU A 151 -0.25 -3.64 9.73
CA GLU A 151 0.18 -2.26 9.49
C GLU A 151 1.28 -1.83 10.46
N LEU A 152 1.07 -2.05 11.77
CA LEU A 152 2.04 -1.72 12.81
C LEU A 152 3.36 -2.48 12.61
N LYS A 153 3.28 -3.79 12.33
CA LYS A 153 4.44 -4.63 12.03
C LYS A 153 5.23 -4.09 10.84
N TYR A 154 4.55 -3.78 9.73
CA TYR A 154 5.22 -3.35 8.50
C TYR A 154 5.75 -1.92 8.55
N ASP A 155 5.14 -1.05 9.36
CA ASP A 155 5.69 0.27 9.66
C ASP A 155 6.76 0.26 10.74
N LYS A 156 7.03 -0.91 11.32
CA LYS A 156 7.99 -1.07 12.43
C LYS A 156 7.62 -0.23 13.64
N ILE A 157 6.32 0.03 13.84
CA ILE A 157 5.79 0.72 15.01
C ILE A 157 5.53 -0.34 16.08
N THR A 158 6.20 -0.20 17.22
CA THR A 158 5.96 -1.09 18.35
C THR A 158 4.59 -0.77 18.98
N HIS A 159 3.93 -1.78 19.57
CA HIS A 159 2.71 -1.55 20.34
C HIS A 159 2.88 -0.57 21.52
N LYS A 160 4.12 -0.37 21.98
CA LYS A 160 4.45 0.61 23.02
C LYS A 160 4.39 2.03 22.47
N GLU A 161 5.01 2.28 21.32
CA GLU A 161 4.95 3.57 20.63
C GLU A 161 3.52 3.92 20.22
N PHE A 162 2.77 2.94 19.68
CA PHE A 162 1.38 3.14 19.33
C PHE A 162 0.50 3.49 20.55
N ARG A 163 0.65 2.76 21.67
CA ARG A 163 -0.08 3.07 22.91
C ARG A 163 0.26 4.46 23.44
N SER A 164 1.55 4.81 23.46
CA SER A 164 2.00 6.14 23.88
C SER A 164 1.35 7.24 23.04
N LEU A 165 1.24 7.05 21.72
CA LEU A 165 0.58 8.00 20.83
C LEU A 165 -0.92 8.14 21.16
N MET A 166 -1.61 7.01 21.36
CA MET A 166 -3.03 7.00 21.71
C MET A 166 -3.30 7.65 23.07
N ASP A 167 -2.43 7.43 24.05
CA ASP A 167 -2.54 8.04 25.37
C ASP A 167 -2.33 9.56 25.27
N SER A 168 -1.33 10.03 24.51
CA SER A 168 -1.13 11.47 24.25
C SER A 168 -2.33 12.12 23.54
N ILE A 169 -2.98 11.43 22.59
CA ILE A 169 -4.20 11.95 21.93
C ILE A 169 -5.37 12.04 22.92
N ARG A 170 -5.53 11.05 23.80
CA ARG A 170 -6.56 11.08 24.86
C ARG A 170 -6.35 12.23 25.83
N GLU A 171 -5.11 12.49 26.20
CA GLU A 171 -4.74 13.61 27.07
C GLU A 171 -5.03 14.98 26.42
N ILE A 172 -4.76 15.13 25.11
CA ILE A 172 -5.13 16.34 24.35
C ILE A 172 -6.65 16.55 24.34
N ASN A 173 -7.42 15.50 24.04
CA ASN A 173 -8.88 15.57 24.05
C ASN A 173 -9.43 15.94 25.43
N LEU A 174 -8.77 15.55 26.53
CA LEU A 174 -9.21 15.92 27.89
C LEU A 174 -8.89 17.37 28.24
N ALA A 175 -7.82 17.95 27.67
CA ALA A 175 -7.43 19.33 27.92
C ALA A 175 -8.32 20.35 27.20
N GLU A 176 -8.98 19.99 26.09
CA GLU A 176 -9.88 20.89 25.35
C GLU A 176 -11.29 21.02 25.97
N PHE A 177 -11.61 20.27 27.04
CA PHE A 177 -12.88 20.35 27.78
C PHE A 177 -12.76 21.03 29.16
N HIS A 178 -11.66 21.74 29.43
CA HIS A 178 -11.43 22.51 30.66
C HIS A 178 -11.25 23.99 30.42
#